data_AF-A0A2M7AB14-F1
#
_entry.id   AF-A0A2M7AB14-F1
#
_cell.length_a   1.000
_cell.length_b   1.000
_cell.length_c   1.000
_cell.angle_alpha   90.00
_cell.angle_beta   90.00
_cell.angle_gamma   90.00
#
_symmetry.space_group_name_H-M   'P 1'
#
loop_
_entity.id
_entity.type
_entity.pdbx_description
1 polymer ?
#
loop_
_entity_poly.entity_id
_entity_poly.type
_entity_poly.pdbx_seq_one_letter_code
_entity_poly.pdbx_strand_id
1 'polypeptide(L)'
;MEQAAGNDLHKYRREYGRDLLMTGGIDKRALAHGRDAIDRELADKIPLALEGGYIPTLDHSIPPGVPYGNFIYYWERKKDMLGI
;
A
#
# COMPACT_ATOMS: atom_id res chain seq x y z
N MET A 1 2.20 1.94 -9.12
CA MET A 1 3.66 1.79 -8.97
C MET A 1 3.94 0.46 -8.32
N GLU A 2 4.70 -0.41 -8.97
CA GLU A 2 4.98 -1.78 -8.50
C GLU A 2 6.25 -1.84 -7.64
N GLN A 3 6.17 -2.40 -6.42
CA GLN A 3 7.32 -2.50 -5.51
C GLN A 3 8.42 -3.38 -6.09
N ALA A 4 8.04 -4.49 -6.73
CA ALA A 4 8.97 -5.43 -7.37
C ALA A 4 9.76 -4.83 -8.54
N ALA A 5 9.27 -3.71 -9.12
CA ALA A 5 9.98 -2.97 -10.15
C ALA A 5 10.93 -1.90 -9.58
N GLY A 6 11.16 -1.87 -8.27
CA GLY A 6 12.06 -0.92 -7.60
C GLY A 6 11.47 0.47 -7.37
N ASN A 7 10.14 0.60 -7.40
CA ASN A 7 9.48 1.88 -7.12
C ASN A 7 9.51 2.19 -5.61
N ASP A 8 10.31 3.17 -5.21
CA ASP A 8 10.35 3.67 -3.84
C ASP A 8 9.51 4.95 -3.70
N LEU A 9 8.31 4.82 -3.15
CA LEU A 9 7.38 5.92 -2.93
C LEU A 9 7.96 7.02 -2.01
N HIS A 10 8.76 6.64 -1.02
CA HIS A 10 9.37 7.60 -0.10
C HIS A 10 10.46 8.40 -0.81
N LYS A 11 11.25 7.75 -1.66
CA LYS A 11 12.19 8.45 -2.54
C LYS A 11 11.47 9.43 -3.46
N TYR A 12 10.40 8.98 -4.13
CA TYR A 12 9.64 9.84 -5.04
C TYR A 12 8.98 11.03 -4.33
N ARG A 13 8.44 10.83 -3.12
CA ARG A 13 7.93 11.95 -2.32
C ARG A 13 9.03 12.95 -1.96
N ARG A 14 10.24 12.51 -1.61
CA ARG A 14 11.37 13.41 -1.33
C ARG A 14 11.84 14.17 -2.58
N GLU A 15 11.88 13.50 -3.72
CA GLU A 15 12.42 14.04 -4.96
C GLU A 15 11.45 14.98 -5.68
N TYR A 16 10.16 14.63 -5.72
CA TYR A 16 9.15 15.32 -6.50
C TYR A 16 8.05 15.98 -5.65
N GLY A 17 8.11 15.86 -4.33
CA GLY A 17 7.12 16.45 -3.44
C GLY A 17 5.70 15.95 -3.71
N ARG A 18 4.77 16.90 -3.82
CA ARG A 18 3.34 16.65 -4.13
C ARG A 18 2.99 16.92 -5.59
N ASP A 19 3.95 17.32 -6.41
CA ASP A 19 3.74 17.57 -7.84
C ASP A 19 3.60 16.25 -8.61
N LEU A 20 4.28 15.20 -8.13
CA LEU A 20 4.04 13.84 -8.59
C LEU A 20 2.87 13.21 -7.83
N LEU A 21 1.78 12.92 -8.55
CA LEU A 21 0.67 12.15 -8.04
C LEU A 21 0.97 10.64 -8.16
N MET A 22 0.80 9.91 -7.05
CA MET A 22 1.16 8.50 -6.96
C MET A 22 -0.07 7.60 -6.80
N THR A 23 0.03 6.36 -7.28
CA THR A 23 -0.95 5.29 -7.09
C THR A 23 -0.27 3.92 -7.06
N GLY A 24 -0.86 2.94 -6.38
CA GLY A 24 -0.28 1.62 -6.14
C GLY A 24 0.61 1.59 -4.91
N GLY A 25 1.71 0.82 -4.97
CA GLY A 25 2.78 0.83 -3.99
C GLY A 25 2.53 0.09 -2.67
N ILE A 26 1.32 -0.44 -2.44
CA ILE A 26 1.10 -1.46 -1.41
C ILE A 26 1.58 -2.81 -1.96
N ASP A 27 2.58 -3.41 -1.31
CA ASP A 27 3.11 -4.71 -1.70
C ASP A 27 2.08 -5.82 -1.49
N LYS A 28 1.55 -6.34 -2.59
CA LYS A 28 0.61 -7.46 -2.63
C LYS A 28 1.12 -8.72 -1.91
N ARG A 29 2.44 -8.91 -1.79
CA ARG A 29 3.03 -10.09 -1.12
C ARG A 29 2.75 -10.07 0.38
N ALA A 30 2.63 -8.90 1.00
CA ALA A 30 2.30 -8.78 2.41
C ALA A 30 0.98 -9.51 2.76
N LEU A 31 0.01 -9.49 1.85
CA LEU A 31 -1.29 -10.15 2.04
C LEU A 31 -1.18 -11.68 2.14
N ALA A 32 -0.13 -12.29 1.57
CA ALA A 32 0.10 -13.73 1.71
C ALA A 32 0.68 -14.11 3.08
N HIS A 33 1.26 -13.14 3.81
CA HIS A 33 2.01 -13.37 5.04
C HIS A 33 1.22 -13.07 6.34
N GLY A 34 -0.08 -12.79 6.22
CA GLY A 34 -0.97 -12.61 7.38
C GLY A 34 -1.06 -11.16 7.88
N ARG A 35 -1.84 -10.98 8.95
CA ARG A 35 -2.26 -9.66 9.45
C ARG A 35 -1.07 -8.77 9.85
N ASP A 36 -0.10 -9.31 10.56
CA ASP A 36 1.09 -8.54 11.00
C ASP A 36 1.93 -8.01 9.82
N ALA A 37 1.97 -8.74 8.69
CA ALA A 37 2.65 -8.27 7.49
C ALA A 37 1.85 -7.16 6.80
N ILE A 38 0.52 -7.31 6.75
CA ILE A 38 -0.40 -6.31 6.22
C ILE A 38 -0.32 -5.01 7.04
N ASP A 39 -0.37 -5.10 8.36
CA ASP A 39 -0.30 -3.93 9.25
C ASP A 39 1.01 -3.16 9.08
N ARG A 40 2.15 -3.87 8.93
CA ARG A 40 3.44 -3.23 8.68
C ARG A 40 3.48 -2.50 7.34
N GLU A 41 2.97 -3.13 6.28
CA GLU A 41 2.92 -2.53 4.95
C GLU A 41 2.02 -1.28 4.95
N LEU A 42 0.84 -1.37 5.59
CA LEU A 42 -0.06 -0.22 5.70
C LEU A 42 0.52 0.88 6.59
N ALA A 43 1.15 0.55 7.72
CA ALA A 43 1.76 1.52 8.61
C ALA A 43 2.88 2.33 7.93
N ASP A 44 3.61 1.73 6.98
CA ASP A 44 4.62 2.43 6.20
C ASP A 44 4.02 3.35 5.12
N LYS A 45 2.96 2.91 4.42
CA LYS A 45 2.44 3.62 3.23
C LYS A 45 1.27 4.56 3.50
N ILE A 46 0.42 4.28 4.48
CA ILE A 46 -0.77 5.10 4.74
C ILE A 46 -0.44 6.52 5.21
N PRO A 47 0.57 6.78 6.08
CA PRO A 47 0.95 8.14 6.42
C PRO A 47 1.25 9.00 5.19
N LEU A 48 1.91 8.42 4.17
CA LEU A 48 2.21 9.11 2.92
C LEU A 48 0.95 9.48 2.13
N ALA A 49 -0.10 8.64 2.21
CA ALA A 49 -1.39 8.93 1.59
C ALA A 49 -2.12 10.08 2.28
N LEU A 50 -2.04 10.15 3.61
CA LEU A 50 -2.63 11.20 4.43
C LEU A 50 -1.99 12.58 4.20
N GLU A 51 -0.75 12.64 3.73
CA GLU A 51 -0.11 13.88 3.28
C GLU A 51 -0.74 14.46 1.98
N GLY A 52 -1.58 13.68 1.28
CA GLY A 52 -2.17 14.03 -0.02
C GLY A 52 -1.31 13.64 -1.22
N GLY A 53 -1.91 13.61 -2.41
CA GLY A 53 -1.22 13.30 -3.67
C GLY A 53 -0.82 11.83 -3.86
N TYR A 54 -1.31 10.91 -3.02
CA TYR A 54 -1.08 9.47 -3.15
C TYR A 54 -2.35 8.67 -2.85
N ILE A 55 -2.75 7.81 -3.79
CA ILE A 55 -3.86 6.86 -3.63
C ILE A 55 -3.29 5.44 -3.39
N PRO A 56 -3.38 4.90 -2.15
CA PRO A 56 -2.82 3.60 -1.81
C PRO A 56 -3.70 2.47 -2.34
N THR A 57 -3.28 1.89 -3.45
CA THR A 57 -3.86 0.67 -4.03
C THR A 57 -2.84 -0.46 -4.02
N LEU A 58 -3.31 -1.69 -4.23
CA LEU A 58 -2.38 -2.78 -4.48
C LEU A 58 -1.52 -2.44 -5.69
N ASP A 59 -0.25 -2.77 -5.60
CA ASP A 59 0.74 -2.39 -6.60
C ASP A 59 0.53 -3.07 -7.96
N HIS A 60 -0.20 -4.19 -7.97
CA HIS A 60 -0.65 -4.96 -9.14
C HIS A 60 -1.79 -5.93 -8.75
N SER A 61 -1.98 -7.00 -9.54
CA SER A 61 -2.98 -8.05 -9.33
C SER A 61 -2.73 -8.88 -8.06
N ILE A 62 -3.80 -9.31 -7.41
CA ILE A 62 -3.73 -10.17 -6.21
C ILE A 62 -3.21 -11.56 -6.61
N PRO A 63 -2.13 -12.07 -5.99
CA PRO A 63 -1.63 -13.42 -6.26
C PRO A 63 -2.63 -14.50 -5.82
N PRO A 64 -2.71 -15.65 -6.53
CA PRO A 64 -3.64 -16.73 -6.20
C PRO A 64 -3.39 -17.37 -4.81
N GLY A 65 -2.20 -17.19 -4.24
CA GLY A 65 -1.85 -17.69 -2.91
C GLY A 65 -2.31 -16.81 -1.74
N VAL A 66 -2.98 -15.68 -1.99
CA VAL A 66 -3.48 -14.81 -0.91
C VAL A 66 -4.77 -15.39 -0.34
N PRO A 67 -4.82 -15.73 0.97
CA PRO A 67 -6.06 -16.15 1.60
C PRO A 67 -7.12 -15.04 1.52
N TYR A 68 -8.35 -15.38 1.17
CA TYR A 68 -9.44 -14.40 1.05
C TYR A 68 -9.64 -13.57 2.33
N GLY A 69 -9.54 -14.21 3.50
CA GLY A 69 -9.62 -13.53 4.80
C GLY A 69 -8.54 -12.47 5.02
N ASN A 70 -7.34 -12.67 4.45
CA ASN A 70 -6.28 -11.67 4.51
C ASN A 70 -6.58 -10.48 3.60
N PHE A 71 -7.17 -10.72 2.43
CA PHE A 71 -7.61 -9.64 1.55
C PHE A 71 -8.72 -8.78 2.19
N ILE A 72 -9.72 -9.42 2.81
CA ILE A 72 -10.78 -8.71 3.55
C ILE A 72 -10.18 -7.88 4.69
N TYR A 73 -9.30 -8.50 5.49
CA TYR A 73 -8.62 -7.78 6.56
C TYR A 73 -7.82 -6.58 6.06
N TYR A 74 -7.02 -6.74 5.00
CA TYR A 74 -6.31 -5.63 4.36
C TYR A 74 -7.26 -4.50 3.95
N TRP A 75 -8.41 -4.83 3.35
CA TRP A 75 -9.37 -3.84 2.89
C TRP A 75 -9.98 -3.05 4.05
N GLU A 76 -10.45 -3.73 5.08
CA GLU A 76 -11.02 -3.12 6.29
C GLU A 76 -9.98 -2.29 7.03
N ARG A 77 -8.79 -2.84 7.23
CA ARG A 77 -7.71 -2.16 7.95
C ARG A 77 -7.22 -0.91 7.22
N LYS A 78 -7.09 -0.98 5.90
CA LYS A 78 -6.72 0.18 5.08
C LYS A 78 -7.74 1.30 5.20
N LYS A 79 -9.04 0.97 5.16
CA LYS A 79 -10.13 1.93 5.32
C LYS A 79 -10.11 2.60 6.68
N ASP A 80 -9.99 1.81 7.74
CA ASP A 80 -9.86 2.28 9.12
C ASP A 80 -8.69 3.28 9.27
N MET A 81 -7.50 2.92 8.76
CA MET A 81 -6.33 3.82 8.81
C MET A 81 -6.47 5.08 7.95
N LEU A 82 -7.30 5.06 6.91
CA LEU A 82 -7.64 6.24 6.09
C LEU A 82 -8.80 7.06 6.66
N GLY A 83 -9.50 6.56 7.68
CA GLY A 83 -10.67 7.20 8.28
C GLY A 83 -11.93 7.19 7.41
N ILE A 84 -12.14 6.14 6.59
CA ILE A 84 -13.28 6.01 5.65
C ILE A 84 -14.03 4.68 5.77
#